data_AF-A0AA91EEX4-F1
#
_entry.id   AF-A0AA91EEX4-F1
#
_cell.length_a   1.000
_cell.length_b   1.000
_cell.length_c   1.000
_cell.angle_alpha   90.00
_cell.angle_beta   90.00
_cell.angle_gamma   90.00
#
_symmetry.space_group_name_H-M   'P 1'
#
loop_
_entity.id
_entity.type
_entity.pdbx_description
1 polymer ?
#
loop_
_entity_poly.entity_id
_entity_poly.type
_entity_poly.pdbx_seq_one_letter_code
_entity_poly.pdbx_strand_id
1 'polypeptide(L)'
;MHTAISDLEVENRDVKGSIWHLRYPLADGAKTAEGLDYLVVATTRPETMLGDTGVAVNPEDPRYKDLIGKEIILPIIQRRIPIIADEHADMEKGTGCVKITPAHDFNDYEVGKRHRLPMINILDFDGNIRTEAEIF
;
A
#
# COMPACT_ATOMS: atom_id res chain seq x y z
N MET A 1 -20.81 -0.79 20.72
CA MET A 1 -21.79 -0.72 19.61
C MET A 1 -20.96 -0.57 18.35
N HIS A 2 -20.78 -1.65 17.60
CA HIS A 2 -20.02 -1.62 16.34
C HIS A 2 -20.99 -1.95 15.24
N THR A 3 -21.28 -0.97 14.39
CA THR A 3 -22.18 -1.09 13.26
C THR A 3 -21.50 -0.45 12.07
N ALA A 4 -21.62 -1.06 10.90
CA ALA A 4 -21.20 -0.42 9.66
C ALA A 4 -21.98 0.89 9.49
N ILE A 5 -21.28 1.93 9.03
CA ILE A 5 -21.86 3.24 8.71
C ILE A 5 -22.04 3.32 7.20
N SER A 6 -23.18 3.82 6.74
CA SER A 6 -23.44 4.05 5.32
C SER A 6 -22.63 5.25 4.81
N ASP A 7 -22.22 5.26 3.54
CA ASP A 7 -21.55 6.42 2.92
C ASP A 7 -22.38 7.73 3.07
N LEU A 8 -23.71 7.61 3.09
CA LEU A 8 -24.62 8.76 3.29
C LEU A 8 -24.54 9.37 4.70
N GLU A 9 -24.04 8.61 5.67
CA GLU A 9 -23.89 9.00 7.08
C GLU A 9 -22.47 9.51 7.39
N VAL A 10 -21.56 9.52 6.39
CA VAL A 10 -20.18 9.99 6.54
C VAL A 10 -20.09 11.49 6.34
N GLU A 11 -19.68 12.22 7.39
CA GLU A 11 -19.29 13.63 7.29
C GLU A 11 -17.78 13.77 7.10
N ASN A 12 -17.36 14.39 5.99
CA ASN A 12 -15.95 14.73 5.77
C ASN A 12 -15.57 16.01 6.51
N ARG A 13 -14.48 15.96 7.29
CA ARG A 13 -13.94 17.12 8.01
C ARG A 13 -12.44 17.23 7.77
N ASP A 14 -11.98 18.43 7.52
CA ASP A 14 -10.55 18.70 7.39
C ASP A 14 -9.85 18.61 8.75
N VAL A 15 -8.81 17.79 8.82
CA VAL A 15 -7.97 17.63 10.01
C VAL A 15 -6.51 17.84 9.64
N LYS A 16 -5.73 18.44 10.55
CA LYS A 16 -4.28 18.53 10.37
C LYS A 16 -3.67 17.14 10.51
N GLY A 17 -3.19 16.59 9.39
CA GLY A 17 -2.49 15.31 9.33
C GLY A 17 -0.98 15.46 9.12
N SER A 18 -0.31 14.32 9.03
CA SER A 18 1.08 14.21 8.60
C SER A 18 1.17 13.32 7.38
N ILE A 19 2.13 13.60 6.51
CA ILE A 19 2.48 12.72 5.38
C ILE A 19 3.83 12.08 5.66
N TRP A 20 3.85 10.76 5.58
CA TRP A 20 5.01 9.93 5.87
C TRP A 20 5.62 9.43 4.58
N HIS A 21 6.95 9.45 4.50
CA HIS A 21 7.71 8.89 3.37
C HIS A 21 8.48 7.67 3.87
N LEU A 22 8.06 6.49 3.43
CA LEU A 22 8.56 5.21 3.90
C LEU A 22 9.37 4.55 2.78
N ARG A 23 10.58 4.05 3.10
CA ARG A 23 11.41 3.31 2.16
C ARG A 23 11.09 1.82 2.24
N TYR A 24 10.78 1.21 1.10
CA TYR A 24 10.56 -0.22 0.95
C TYR A 24 11.72 -0.78 0.15
N PRO A 25 12.63 -1.55 0.77
CA PRO A 25 13.77 -2.15 0.06
C PRO A 25 13.32 -3.03 -1.09
N LEU A 26 14.00 -2.93 -2.23
CA LEU A 26 13.83 -3.82 -3.37
C LEU A 26 14.46 -5.18 -3.06
N ALA A 27 13.77 -6.26 -3.41
CA ALA A 27 14.29 -7.61 -3.25
C ALA A 27 15.34 -7.95 -4.33
N ASP A 28 16.13 -8.98 -4.06
CA ASP A 28 17.04 -9.63 -5.03
C ASP A 28 18.04 -8.69 -5.71
N GLY A 29 18.42 -7.60 -5.03
CA GLY A 29 19.35 -6.60 -5.56
C GLY A 29 18.79 -5.77 -6.72
N ALA A 30 17.47 -5.80 -6.94
CA ALA A 30 16.82 -4.94 -7.92
C ALA A 30 17.06 -3.46 -7.59
N LYS A 31 17.09 -2.65 -8.64
CA LYS A 31 17.34 -1.21 -8.55
C LYS A 31 16.34 -0.44 -9.40
N THR A 32 15.96 0.74 -8.95
CA THR A 32 15.22 1.71 -9.77
C THR A 32 16.05 2.16 -10.96
N ALA A 33 15.43 2.84 -11.92
CA ALA A 33 16.16 3.46 -13.04
C ALA A 33 17.27 4.42 -12.58
N GLU A 34 17.14 5.01 -11.39
CA GLU A 34 18.10 5.91 -10.77
C GLU A 34 19.17 5.18 -9.93
N GLY A 35 19.15 3.85 -9.89
CA GLY A 35 20.14 3.03 -9.18
C GLY A 35 19.86 2.80 -7.68
N LEU A 36 18.71 3.28 -7.18
CA LEU A 36 18.29 3.09 -5.79
C LEU A 36 17.84 1.66 -5.54
N ASP A 37 18.11 1.13 -4.35
CA ASP A 37 17.71 -0.22 -3.90
C ASP A 37 16.42 -0.22 -3.07
N TYR A 38 15.60 0.83 -3.20
CA TYR A 38 14.30 0.94 -2.53
C TYR A 38 13.30 1.76 -3.35
N LEU A 39 12.02 1.57 -3.07
CA LEU A 39 10.95 2.49 -3.44
C LEU A 39 10.60 3.39 -2.25
N VAL A 40 10.17 4.61 -2.53
CA VAL A 40 9.60 5.49 -1.50
C VAL A 40 8.10 5.51 -1.69
N VAL A 41 7.34 5.24 -0.63
CA VAL A 41 5.88 5.35 -0.62
C VAL A 41 5.49 6.49 0.31
N ALA A 42 4.58 7.35 -0.15
CA ALA A 42 3.98 8.40 0.66
C ALA A 42 2.62 7.94 1.23
N THR A 43 2.38 8.10 2.52
CA THR A 43 1.10 7.72 3.15
C THR A 43 0.75 8.60 4.34
N THR A 44 -0.54 8.75 4.62
CA THR A 44 -1.06 9.37 5.86
C THR A 44 -1.35 8.34 6.95
N ARG A 45 -1.35 7.04 6.62
CA ARG A 45 -1.70 5.91 7.51
C ARG A 45 -0.53 4.92 7.62
N PRO A 46 0.60 5.30 8.24
CA PRO A 46 1.80 4.45 8.32
C PRO A 46 1.53 3.10 9.03
N GLU A 47 0.60 3.05 9.97
CA GLU A 47 0.19 1.85 10.70
C GLU A 47 -0.36 0.76 9.78
N THR A 48 -1.03 1.15 8.68
CA THR A 48 -1.59 0.20 7.72
C THR A 48 -0.53 -0.52 6.89
N MET A 49 0.74 -0.08 6.92
CA MET A 49 1.87 -0.74 6.27
C MET A 49 1.97 -2.24 6.61
N LEU A 50 1.58 -2.62 7.83
CA LEU A 50 1.60 -4.02 8.27
C LEU A 50 0.68 -4.93 7.43
N GLY A 51 -0.38 -4.34 6.85
CA GLY A 51 -1.34 -5.01 5.99
C GLY A 51 -1.02 -4.91 4.49
N ASP A 52 0.08 -4.25 4.09
CA ASP A 52 0.37 -4.04 2.66
C ASP A 52 0.60 -5.37 1.94
N THR A 53 -0.08 -5.59 0.84
CA THR A 53 0.04 -6.84 0.04
C THR A 53 0.55 -6.60 -1.37
N GLY A 54 0.82 -5.35 -1.73
CA GLY A 54 1.52 -4.97 -2.95
C GLY A 54 1.91 -3.49 -2.94
N VAL A 55 2.76 -3.10 -3.88
CA VAL A 55 2.98 -1.69 -4.25
C VAL A 55 2.63 -1.50 -5.71
N ALA A 56 1.71 -0.58 -5.98
CA ALA A 56 1.34 -0.21 -7.34
C ALA A 56 2.28 0.88 -7.87
N VAL A 57 2.67 0.71 -9.13
CA VAL A 57 3.34 1.72 -9.94
C VAL A 57 2.61 1.84 -11.27
N ASN A 58 2.68 3.00 -11.90
CA ASN A 58 2.10 3.18 -13.21
C ASN A 58 2.91 2.39 -14.26
N PRO A 59 2.28 1.63 -15.17
CA PRO A 59 2.98 0.92 -16.24
C PRO A 59 3.81 1.81 -17.16
N GLU A 60 3.38 3.07 -17.34
CA GLU A 60 4.06 4.04 -18.19
C GLU A 60 5.15 4.83 -17.46
N ASP A 61 5.36 4.59 -16.15
CA ASP A 61 6.37 5.31 -15.38
C ASP A 61 7.78 4.79 -15.71
N PRO A 62 8.62 5.57 -16.42
CA PRO A 62 9.97 5.11 -16.78
C PRO A 62 10.86 4.89 -15.56
N ARG A 63 10.52 5.45 -14.39
CA ARG A 63 11.28 5.26 -13.15
C ARG A 63 11.14 3.83 -12.60
N TYR A 64 9.99 3.20 -12.81
CA TYR A 64 9.59 1.98 -12.10
C TYR A 64 9.05 0.85 -12.98
N LYS A 65 8.74 1.08 -14.26
CA LYS A 65 8.15 0.06 -15.14
C LYS A 65 8.95 -1.26 -15.19
N ASP A 66 10.28 -1.18 -15.13
CA ASP A 66 11.18 -2.36 -15.16
C ASP A 66 11.20 -3.13 -13.82
N LEU A 67 10.46 -2.64 -12.82
CA LEU A 67 10.26 -3.28 -11.52
C LEU A 67 8.93 -4.02 -11.42
N ILE A 68 8.02 -3.86 -12.38
CA ILE A 68 6.73 -4.56 -12.39
C ILE A 68 6.98 -6.07 -12.42
N GLY A 69 6.30 -6.80 -11.53
CA GLY A 69 6.47 -8.23 -11.33
C GLY A 69 7.66 -8.63 -10.46
N LYS A 70 8.53 -7.68 -10.07
CA LYS A 70 9.53 -7.88 -9.01
C LYS A 70 8.89 -7.70 -7.64
N GLU A 71 9.67 -7.93 -6.61
CA GLU A 71 9.21 -7.83 -5.22
C GLU A 71 10.00 -6.80 -4.43
N ILE A 72 9.35 -6.29 -3.39
CA ILE A 72 9.94 -5.46 -2.34
C ILE A 72 9.77 -6.15 -1.00
N ILE A 73 10.51 -5.67 -0.02
CA ILE A 73 10.46 -6.13 1.36
C ILE A 73 9.72 -5.08 2.19
N LEU A 74 8.65 -5.48 2.87
CA LEU A 74 7.97 -4.61 3.84
C LEU A 74 8.94 -4.25 4.97
N PRO A 75 9.04 -2.96 5.32
CA PRO A 75 9.72 -2.55 6.53
C PRO A 75 9.10 -3.21 7.77
N ILE A 76 9.91 -3.41 8.81
CA ILE A 76 9.52 -3.99 10.11
C ILE A 76 9.21 -5.49 10.05
N ILE A 77 8.28 -5.94 9.20
CA ILE A 77 7.82 -7.34 9.16
C ILE A 77 8.58 -8.22 8.18
N GLN A 78 9.43 -7.65 7.31
CA GLN A 78 10.32 -8.38 6.40
C GLN A 78 9.59 -9.36 5.45
N ARG A 79 8.32 -9.08 5.14
CA ARG A 79 7.52 -9.85 4.17
C ARG A 79 7.82 -9.37 2.75
N ARG A 80 7.93 -10.30 1.79
CA ARG A 80 7.99 -9.97 0.36
C ARG A 80 6.60 -9.69 -0.18
N ILE A 81 6.45 -8.62 -0.95
CA ILE A 81 5.22 -8.30 -1.69
C ILE A 81 5.56 -7.89 -3.13
N PRO A 82 4.66 -8.15 -4.09
CA PRO A 82 4.88 -7.79 -5.48
C PRO A 82 4.75 -6.29 -5.73
N ILE A 83 5.51 -5.83 -6.73
CA ILE A 83 5.26 -4.57 -7.42
C ILE A 83 4.33 -4.86 -8.59
N ILE A 84 3.17 -4.20 -8.61
CA ILE A 84 2.12 -4.40 -9.62
C ILE A 84 1.94 -3.17 -10.52
N ALA A 85 1.52 -3.41 -11.75
CA ALA A 85 1.17 -2.35 -12.69
C ALA A 85 -0.29 -1.96 -12.52
N ASP A 86 -0.58 -0.75 -12.02
CA ASP A 86 -1.95 -0.26 -11.90
C ASP A 86 -2.01 1.25 -12.07
N GLU A 87 -2.98 1.72 -12.87
CA GLU A 87 -3.19 3.14 -13.15
C GLU A 87 -3.68 3.93 -11.91
N HIS A 88 -4.08 3.24 -10.84
CA HIS A 88 -4.32 3.88 -9.55
C HIS A 88 -3.07 4.60 -9.02
N ALA A 89 -1.88 4.14 -9.38
CA ALA A 89 -0.64 4.87 -9.16
C ALA A 89 -0.50 6.00 -10.19
N ASP A 90 -0.67 7.23 -9.71
CA ASP A 90 -0.49 8.45 -10.49
C ASP A 90 0.97 8.91 -10.42
N MET A 91 1.60 9.04 -11.59
CA MET A 91 3.02 9.40 -11.72
C MET A 91 3.36 10.79 -11.19
N GLU A 92 2.38 11.71 -11.20
CA GLU A 92 2.56 13.11 -10.79
C GLU A 92 2.27 13.33 -9.30
N LYS A 93 1.67 12.33 -8.62
CA LYS A 93 1.32 12.44 -7.20
C LYS A 93 2.29 11.72 -6.29
N GLY A 94 2.71 12.42 -5.24
CA GLY A 94 3.62 11.87 -4.24
C GLY A 94 4.91 11.39 -4.89
N THR A 95 5.18 10.08 -4.78
CA THR A 95 6.39 9.45 -5.31
C THR A 95 6.15 8.68 -6.62
N GLY A 96 4.90 8.58 -7.08
CA GLY A 96 4.49 7.68 -8.16
C GLY A 96 4.33 6.21 -7.74
N CYS A 97 4.56 5.88 -6.45
CA CYS A 97 4.34 4.55 -5.89
C CYS A 97 3.24 4.61 -4.82
N VAL A 98 2.31 3.66 -4.86
CA VAL A 98 1.19 3.57 -3.91
C VAL A 98 1.27 2.22 -3.19
N LYS A 99 1.32 2.21 -1.86
CA LYS A 99 1.14 0.96 -1.09
C LYS A 99 -0.31 0.50 -1.22
N ILE A 100 -0.49 -0.80 -1.42
CA ILE A 100 -1.81 -1.41 -1.58
C ILE A 100 -2.13 -2.24 -0.33
N THR A 101 -3.19 -1.83 0.35
CA THR A 101 -3.65 -2.35 1.64
C THR A 101 -5.13 -2.79 1.56
N PRO A 102 -5.44 -3.87 0.84
CA PRO A 102 -6.79 -4.15 0.38
C PRO A 102 -7.85 -4.28 1.49
N ALA A 103 -7.48 -4.70 2.69
CA ALA A 103 -8.40 -4.84 3.81
C ALA A 103 -8.74 -3.52 4.54
N HIS A 104 -8.12 -2.40 4.17
CA HIS A 104 -8.15 -1.15 4.95
C HIS A 104 -8.43 0.12 4.14
N ASP A 105 -8.60 0.02 2.83
CA ASP A 105 -8.98 1.14 1.96
C ASP A 105 -9.82 0.67 0.77
N PHE A 106 -10.87 1.41 0.42
CA PHE A 106 -11.76 1.02 -0.67
C PHE A 106 -11.09 1.04 -2.05
N ASN A 107 -10.16 1.97 -2.29
CA ASN A 107 -9.44 2.01 -3.55
C ASN A 107 -8.43 0.87 -3.63
N ASP A 108 -7.68 0.65 -2.53
CA ASP A 108 -6.74 -0.48 -2.44
C ASP A 108 -7.47 -1.82 -2.55
N TYR A 109 -8.69 -1.93 -2.04
CA TYR A 109 -9.53 -3.12 -2.14
C TYR A 109 -9.81 -3.48 -3.61
N GLU A 110 -10.20 -2.49 -4.42
CA GLU A 110 -10.46 -2.72 -5.85
C GLU A 110 -9.17 -3.05 -6.62
N VAL A 111 -8.04 -2.40 -6.30
CA VAL A 111 -6.72 -2.77 -6.85
C VAL A 111 -6.37 -4.22 -6.45
N GLY A 112 -6.52 -4.55 -5.17
CA GLY A 112 -6.27 -5.89 -4.63
C GLY A 112 -7.10 -6.96 -5.35
N LYS A 113 -8.36 -6.69 -5.65
CA LYS A 113 -9.21 -7.60 -6.42
C LYS A 113 -8.76 -7.77 -7.87
N ARG A 114 -8.42 -6.68 -8.57
CA ARG A 114 -7.92 -6.75 -9.96
C ARG A 114 -6.66 -7.59 -10.07
N HIS A 115 -5.75 -7.44 -9.11
CA HIS A 115 -4.45 -8.11 -9.10
C HIS A 115 -4.41 -9.39 -8.25
N ARG A 116 -5.54 -9.80 -7.68
CA ARG A 116 -5.67 -10.98 -6.80
C ARG A 116 -4.68 -10.98 -5.64
N LEU A 117 -4.48 -9.81 -5.03
CA LEU A 117 -3.64 -9.67 -3.85
C LEU A 117 -4.37 -10.23 -2.61
N PRO A 118 -3.64 -10.81 -1.65
CA PRO A 118 -4.23 -11.25 -0.39
C PRO A 118 -4.89 -10.10 0.38
N MET A 119 -5.97 -10.41 1.07
CA MET A 119 -6.68 -9.49 1.96
C MET A 119 -6.19 -9.75 3.38
N ILE A 120 -5.39 -8.85 3.94
CA ILE A 120 -4.78 -9.03 5.26
C ILE A 120 -5.32 -7.98 6.21
N ASN A 121 -6.20 -8.40 7.12
CA ASN A 121 -6.75 -7.55 8.16
C ASN A 121 -5.83 -7.52 9.38
N ILE A 122 -5.30 -6.35 9.69
CA ILE A 122 -4.44 -6.09 10.85
C ILE A 122 -5.15 -5.45 12.03
N LEU A 123 -6.44 -5.09 11.89
CA LEU A 123 -7.20 -4.37 12.91
C LEU A 123 -8.34 -5.23 13.49
N ASP A 124 -8.53 -5.15 14.81
CA ASP A 124 -9.75 -5.66 15.45
C ASP A 124 -10.91 -4.64 15.32
N PHE A 125 -12.08 -5.00 15.85
CA PHE A 125 -13.26 -4.14 15.81
C PHE A 125 -13.15 -2.86 16.64
N ASP A 126 -12.18 -2.81 17.56
CA ASP A 126 -11.88 -1.64 18.40
C ASP A 126 -10.80 -0.75 17.76
N GLY A 127 -10.25 -1.15 16.60
CA GLY A 127 -9.20 -0.42 15.88
C GLY A 127 -7.80 -0.65 16.45
N ASN A 128 -7.59 -1.66 17.28
CA ASN A 128 -6.25 -2.02 17.75
C ASN A 128 -5.54 -2.92 16.74
N ILE A 129 -4.21 -2.84 16.73
CA ILE A 129 -3.37 -3.77 15.97
C ILE A 129 -3.50 -5.17 16.58
N ARG A 130 -3.87 -6.15 15.74
CA ARG A 130 -3.98 -7.56 16.14
C ARG A 130 -2.60 -8.17 16.42
N THR A 131 -2.55 -9.14 17.34
CA THR A 131 -1.36 -9.98 17.53
C THR A 131 -1.12 -10.91 16.35
N GLU A 132 -2.21 -11.39 15.73
CA GLU A 132 -2.18 -12.24 14.53
C GLU A 132 -3.13 -11.64 13.49
N ALA A 133 -2.66 -11.54 12.24
CA ALA A 133 -3.46 -11.00 11.15
C ALA A 133 -4.47 -12.04 10.64
N GLU A 134 -5.66 -11.56 10.24
CA GLU A 134 -6.64 -12.39 9.55
C GLU A 134 -6.42 -12.28 8.03
N ILE A 135 -6.38 -13.42 7.34
CA ILE A 135 -6.12 -13.50 5.91
C ILE A 135 -7.35 -14.11 5.22
N PHE A 136 -7.81 -13.47 4.13
CA PHE A 136 -8.94 -13.91 3.31
C PHE A 136 -8.54 -14.19 1.87
#